data_AF-A0AAD7J9L7-F1
#
_entry.id   AF-A0AAD7J9L7-F1
#
_cell.length_a   1.000
_cell.length_b   1.000
_cell.length_c   1.000
_cell.angle_alpha   90.00
_cell.angle_beta   90.00
_cell.angle_gamma   90.00
#
_symmetry.space_group_name_H-M   'P 1'
#
loop_
_entity.id
_entity.type
_entity.pdbx_description
1 polymer ?
#
loop_
_entity_poly.entity_id
_entity_poly.type
_entity_poly.pdbx_seq_one_letter_code
_entity_poly.pdbx_strand_id
1 'polypeptide(L)'
;MSARKSLYDFPQSSYIAFPLLTSLGYLFSIPILVALSAPSGIAAKFLTPLLAVALRKVSHGATTLEDSPQKAIVLLTGFYVVLVHIFSGIMSATGQLLGNETGYKNKEPRANKRGISTGLPHRMIATHEALYDIFPAYAVTAALVAVSLTSKSSTVPINGLVLHVFFKIVVYSPAYLFDADIVRSYSHLCSILALLVALWSVVAE
;
A
#
# COMPACT_ATOMS: atom_id res chain seq x y z
N MET A 1 15.20 -20.15 -36.33
CA MET A 1 14.36 -18.94 -36.54
C MET A 1 13.16 -19.05 -35.61
N SER A 2 13.21 -18.35 -34.47
CA SER A 2 12.13 -18.35 -33.46
C SER A 2 11.28 -17.10 -33.66
N ALA A 3 9.98 -17.29 -33.86
CA ALA A 3 9.03 -16.21 -34.11
C ALA A 3 8.83 -15.37 -32.84
N ARG A 4 9.30 -14.12 -32.86
CA ARG A 4 8.85 -13.10 -31.90
C ARG A 4 7.37 -12.84 -32.18
N LYS A 5 6.47 -13.34 -31.33
CA LYS A 5 5.10 -12.83 -31.28
C LYS A 5 5.17 -11.33 -31.01
N SER A 6 4.53 -10.56 -31.88
CA SER A 6 4.46 -9.11 -31.79
C SER A 6 3.74 -8.75 -30.50
N LEU A 7 4.28 -7.79 -29.74
CA LEU A 7 3.65 -7.22 -28.54
C LEU A 7 2.28 -6.56 -28.82
N TYR A 8 1.83 -6.55 -30.09
CA TYR A 8 0.56 -6.01 -30.55
C TYR A 8 -0.52 -7.05 -30.85
N ASP A 9 -0.25 -8.36 -30.70
CA ASP A 9 -1.23 -9.42 -30.98
C ASP A 9 -2.19 -9.72 -29.80
N PHE A 10 -2.47 -8.71 -28.95
CA PHE A 10 -3.54 -8.84 -27.95
C PHE A 10 -4.89 -8.51 -28.61
N PRO A 11 -5.93 -9.32 -28.40
CA PRO A 11 -7.25 -9.06 -28.98
C PRO A 11 -7.78 -7.72 -28.46
N GLN A 12 -8.23 -6.85 -29.38
CA GLN A 12 -8.69 -5.48 -29.07
C GLN A 12 -9.78 -5.42 -27.98
N SER A 13 -10.58 -6.48 -27.82
CA SER A 13 -11.61 -6.60 -26.78
C SER A 13 -11.05 -6.60 -25.35
N SER A 14 -9.80 -7.03 -25.17
CA SER A 14 -9.12 -7.10 -23.86
C SER A 14 -8.77 -5.72 -23.29
N TYR A 15 -8.54 -4.74 -24.17
CA TYR A 15 -8.12 -3.39 -23.78
C TYR A 15 -9.25 -2.56 -23.17
N ILE A 16 -10.51 -2.90 -23.46
CA ILE A 16 -11.69 -2.23 -22.90
C ILE A 16 -12.23 -3.02 -21.71
N ALA A 17 -12.23 -4.35 -21.78
CA ALA A 17 -12.75 -5.20 -20.72
C ALA A 17 -11.95 -5.07 -19.41
N PHE A 18 -10.61 -4.98 -19.49
CA PHE A 18 -9.77 -4.94 -18.29
C PHE A 18 -9.92 -3.62 -17.49
N PRO A 19 -9.85 -2.42 -18.11
CA PRO A 19 -10.15 -1.17 -17.40
C PRO A 19 -11.57 -1.14 -16.83
N LEU A 20 -12.57 -1.62 -17.58
CA LEU A 20 -13.97 -1.62 -17.15
C LEU A 20 -14.21 -2.55 -15.95
N LEU A 21 -13.58 -3.73 -15.95
CA LEU A 21 -13.68 -4.67 -14.84
C LEU A 21 -12.98 -4.12 -13.59
N THR A 22 -11.83 -3.46 -13.77
CA THR A 22 -11.16 -2.79 -12.65
C THR A 22 -12.00 -1.64 -12.09
N SER A 23 -12.55 -0.76 -12.94
CA SER A 23 -13.35 0.39 -12.51
C SER A 23 -14.69 -0.01 -11.88
N LEU A 24 -15.34 -1.07 -12.35
CA LEU A 24 -16.50 -1.67 -11.68
C LEU A 24 -16.09 -2.28 -10.33
N GLY A 25 -14.95 -2.96 -10.27
CA GLY A 25 -14.37 -3.44 -9.01
C GLY A 25 -14.16 -2.32 -7.98
N TYR A 26 -13.70 -1.14 -8.41
CA TYR A 26 -13.61 0.04 -7.54
C TYR A 26 -14.99 0.41 -6.97
N LEU A 27 -16.02 0.53 -7.81
CA LEU A 27 -17.35 0.97 -7.38
C LEU A 27 -18.02 -0.01 -6.40
N PHE A 28 -17.92 -1.32 -6.64
CA PHE A 28 -18.51 -2.33 -5.76
C PHE A 28 -17.78 -2.51 -4.43
N SER A 29 -16.51 -2.12 -4.37
CA SER A 29 -15.68 -2.25 -3.17
C SER A 29 -15.84 -1.07 -2.20
N ILE A 30 -16.33 0.09 -2.68
CA ILE A 30 -16.53 1.29 -1.85
C ILE A 30 -17.43 1.02 -0.63
N PRO A 31 -18.63 0.41 -0.74
CA PRO A 31 -19.48 0.16 0.42
C PRO A 31 -18.82 -0.74 1.47
N ILE A 32 -18.07 -1.75 1.02
CA ILE A 32 -17.33 -2.66 1.89
C ILE A 32 -16.26 -1.88 2.65
N LEU A 33 -15.50 -1.04 1.97
CA LEU A 33 -14.46 -0.24 2.63
C LEU A 33 -14.99 0.84 3.55
N VAL A 34 -16.11 1.47 3.20
CA VAL A 34 -16.82 2.37 4.11
C VAL A 34 -17.24 1.62 5.38
N ALA A 35 -17.79 0.41 5.26
CA ALA A 35 -18.16 -0.41 6.41
C ALA A 35 -16.96 -0.85 7.25
N LEU A 36 -15.83 -1.20 6.62
CA LEU A 36 -14.59 -1.57 7.32
C LEU A 36 -13.94 -0.38 8.05
N SER A 37 -14.10 0.84 7.51
CA SER A 37 -13.54 2.09 8.04
C SER A 37 -14.44 2.78 9.06
N ALA A 38 -15.70 2.35 9.17
CA ALA A 38 -16.67 2.92 10.11
C ALA A 38 -16.19 2.76 11.57
N PRO A 39 -16.69 3.58 12.51
CA PRO A 39 -16.33 3.49 13.94
C PRO A 39 -16.60 2.12 14.57
N SER A 40 -17.55 1.35 14.03
CA SER A 40 -17.86 -0.02 14.43
C SER A 40 -17.18 -1.10 13.58
N GLY A 41 -16.36 -0.70 12.61
CA GLY A 41 -15.69 -1.55 11.63
C GLY A 41 -14.43 -2.22 12.17
N ILE A 42 -13.83 -3.10 11.36
CA ILE A 42 -12.66 -3.89 11.76
C ILE A 42 -11.43 -3.02 12.02
N ALA A 43 -11.31 -1.89 11.31
CA ALA A 43 -10.22 -0.95 11.49
C ALA A 43 -10.24 -0.39 12.91
N ALA A 44 -11.36 0.20 13.31
CA ALA A 44 -11.56 0.78 14.63
C ALA A 44 -11.46 -0.27 15.76
N LYS A 45 -12.02 -1.47 15.55
CA LYS A 45 -12.11 -2.49 16.61
C LYS A 45 -10.84 -3.29 16.84
N PHE A 46 -10.01 -3.48 15.81
CA PHE A 46 -8.88 -4.40 15.88
C PHE A 46 -7.57 -3.77 15.43
N LEU A 47 -7.54 -3.14 14.27
CA LEU A 47 -6.29 -2.63 13.70
C LEU A 47 -5.79 -1.40 14.45
N THR A 48 -6.68 -0.47 14.75
CA THR A 48 -6.41 0.74 15.53
C THR A 48 -5.87 0.38 16.93
N PRO A 49 -6.54 -0.47 17.74
CA PRO A 49 -5.99 -0.93 19.02
C PRO A 49 -4.65 -1.68 18.91
N LEU A 50 -4.48 -2.55 17.91
CA LEU A 50 -3.23 -3.30 17.69
C LEU A 50 -2.07 -2.34 17.40
N LEU A 51 -2.30 -1.36 16.53
CA LEU A 51 -1.32 -0.32 16.23
C LEU A 51 -1.06 0.53 17.47
N ALA A 52 -2.10 0.89 18.24
CA ALA A 52 -1.95 1.62 19.49
C ALA A 52 -1.09 0.86 20.52
N VAL A 53 -1.21 -0.47 20.61
CA VAL A 53 -0.37 -1.31 21.49
C VAL A 53 1.09 -1.33 21.00
N ALA A 54 1.31 -1.50 19.70
CA ALA A 54 2.65 -1.46 19.12
C ALA A 54 3.31 -0.08 19.33
N LEU A 55 2.52 0.99 19.22
CA LEU A 55 2.95 2.37 19.37
C LEU A 55 3.10 2.82 20.83
N ARG A 56 2.33 2.29 21.78
CA ARG A 56 2.46 2.55 23.24
C ARG A 56 3.84 2.20 23.77
N LYS A 57 4.43 1.12 23.26
CA LYS A 57 5.80 0.72 23.63
C LYS A 57 6.87 1.71 23.14
N VAL A 58 6.57 2.45 22.08
CA VAL A 58 7.47 3.46 21.49
C VAL A 58 7.23 4.83 22.13
N SER A 59 5.98 5.17 22.47
CA SER A 59 5.59 6.52 22.89
C SER A 59 5.65 6.82 24.39
N HIS A 60 6.07 5.86 25.23
CA HIS A 60 6.18 6.04 26.70
C HIS A 60 4.95 6.72 27.33
N GLY A 61 3.74 6.22 27.05
CA GLY A 61 2.54 6.57 27.83
C GLY A 61 1.32 7.14 27.09
N ALA A 62 1.26 7.12 25.75
CA ALA A 62 0.02 7.53 25.07
C ALA A 62 -1.05 6.43 25.17
N THR A 63 -2.10 6.68 25.96
CA THR A 63 -3.34 5.90 25.96
C THR A 63 -4.12 6.21 24.67
N THR A 64 -4.46 5.17 23.90
CA THR A 64 -5.35 5.16 22.71
C THR A 64 -5.05 6.12 21.53
N LEU A 65 -5.40 5.73 20.31
CA LEU A 65 -5.24 6.59 19.11
C LEU A 65 -6.26 7.75 19.09
N GLU A 66 -7.28 7.70 19.95
CA GLU A 66 -8.35 8.69 20.07
C GLU A 66 -7.93 9.91 20.90
N ASP A 67 -7.05 9.74 21.90
CA ASP A 67 -6.62 10.83 22.78
C ASP A 67 -5.69 11.84 22.07
N SER A 68 -5.02 11.42 20.98
CA SER A 68 -4.13 12.29 20.20
C SER A 68 -4.04 11.86 18.72
N PRO A 69 -5.04 12.23 17.90
CA PRO A 69 -5.14 11.76 16.52
C PRO A 69 -4.02 12.27 15.61
N GLN A 70 -3.41 13.43 15.91
CA GLN A 70 -2.23 13.90 15.18
C GLN A 70 -1.00 13.02 15.47
N LYS A 71 -0.77 12.65 16.74
CA LYS A 71 0.32 11.73 17.10
C LYS A 71 0.13 10.35 16.47
N ALA A 72 -1.12 9.88 16.42
CA ALA A 72 -1.50 8.65 15.73
C ALA A 72 -1.03 8.63 14.27
N ILE A 73 -1.33 9.70 13.52
CA ILE A 73 -0.96 9.81 12.11
C ILE A 73 0.56 9.89 11.96
N VAL A 74 1.25 10.69 12.77
CA VAL A 74 2.72 10.81 12.72
C VAL A 74 3.37 9.43 12.93
N LEU A 75 2.91 8.68 13.92
CA LEU A 75 3.45 7.36 14.22
C LEU A 75 3.14 6.32 13.12
N LEU A 76 1.92 6.30 12.59
CA LEU A 76 1.54 5.44 11.47
C LEU A 76 2.36 5.77 10.21
N THR A 77 2.50 7.06 9.88
CA THR A 77 3.32 7.53 8.76
C THR A 77 4.78 7.15 8.96
N GLY A 78 5.34 7.34 10.16
CA GLY A 78 6.71 6.94 10.48
C GLY A 78 6.94 5.44 10.30
N PHE A 79 6.01 4.61 10.79
CA PHE A 79 6.03 3.17 10.59
C PHE A 79 5.99 2.80 9.09
N TYR A 80 5.09 3.43 8.32
CA TYR A 80 4.98 3.14 6.89
C TYR A 80 6.21 3.60 6.10
N VAL A 81 6.78 4.77 6.43
CA VAL A 81 8.05 5.25 5.86
C VAL A 81 9.16 4.24 6.08
N VAL A 82 9.34 3.73 7.30
CA VAL A 82 10.37 2.72 7.62
C VAL A 82 10.18 1.48 6.76
N LEU A 83 8.95 0.98 6.62
CA LEU A 83 8.68 -0.22 5.83
C LEU A 83 8.90 -0.01 4.33
N VAL A 84 8.40 1.10 3.78
CA VAL A 84 8.53 1.41 2.35
C VAL A 84 9.97 1.75 2.00
N HIS A 85 10.65 2.60 2.77
CA HIS A 85 11.98 3.11 2.36
C HIS A 85 13.11 2.19 2.81
N ILE A 86 13.05 1.68 4.05
CA ILE A 86 14.15 0.89 4.62
C ILE A 86 13.96 -0.58 4.27
N PHE A 87 12.87 -1.21 4.76
CA PHE A 87 12.70 -2.66 4.60
C PHE A 87 12.53 -3.07 3.14
N SER A 88 11.64 -2.38 2.39
CA SER A 88 11.47 -2.73 0.98
C SER A 88 12.67 -2.32 0.12
N GLY A 89 13.44 -1.30 0.53
CA GLY A 89 14.71 -0.94 -0.11
C GLY A 89 15.77 -2.03 0.05
N ILE A 90 15.96 -2.56 1.27
CA ILE A 90 16.83 -3.72 1.55
C ILE A 90 16.37 -4.92 0.71
N MET A 91 15.06 -5.18 0.69
CA MET A 91 14.47 -6.26 -0.11
C MET A 91 14.79 -6.11 -1.62
N SER A 92 14.64 -4.91 -2.18
CA SER A 92 14.97 -4.63 -3.58
C SER A 92 16.46 -4.82 -3.87
N ALA A 93 17.33 -4.37 -2.97
CA ALA A 93 18.78 -4.55 -3.10
C ALA A 93 19.16 -6.04 -3.05
N THR A 94 18.58 -6.81 -2.11
CA THR A 94 18.76 -8.26 -2.02
C THR A 94 18.23 -8.96 -3.27
N GLY A 95 17.07 -8.57 -3.80
CA GLY A 95 16.55 -9.08 -5.06
C GLY A 95 17.52 -8.83 -6.22
N GLN A 96 18.13 -7.64 -6.29
CA GLN A 96 19.13 -7.33 -7.31
C GLN A 96 20.44 -8.12 -7.18
N LEU A 97 20.85 -8.44 -5.95
CA LEU A 97 21.99 -9.30 -5.66
C LEU A 97 21.71 -10.75 -6.07
N LEU A 98 20.54 -11.29 -5.70
CA LEU A 98 20.16 -12.68 -5.98
C LEU A 98 19.82 -12.92 -7.45
N GLY A 99 19.26 -11.91 -8.13
CA GLY A 99 18.83 -12.01 -9.53
C GLY A 99 19.96 -11.88 -10.55
N ASN A 100 21.17 -11.49 -10.13
CA ASN A 100 22.32 -11.34 -11.02
C ASN A 100 23.43 -12.33 -10.67
N GLU A 101 23.72 -13.25 -11.58
CA GLU A 101 24.82 -14.23 -11.43
C GLU A 101 26.20 -13.57 -11.29
N THR A 102 26.37 -12.39 -11.87
CA THR A 102 27.63 -11.61 -11.81
C THR A 102 27.67 -10.62 -10.64
N GLY A 103 26.68 -10.65 -9.76
CA GLY A 103 26.54 -9.74 -8.63
C GLY A 103 25.95 -8.36 -8.99
N TYR A 104 25.91 -7.47 -8.01
CA TYR A 104 25.25 -6.17 -8.11
C TYR A 104 26.05 -5.15 -8.93
N LYS A 105 25.50 -4.68 -10.05
CA LYS A 105 26.16 -3.69 -10.93
C LYS A 105 25.82 -2.25 -10.56
N ASN A 106 26.60 -1.68 -9.64
CA ASN A 106 26.46 -0.29 -9.17
C ASN A 106 26.58 0.79 -10.27
N LYS A 107 27.35 0.53 -11.34
CA LYS A 107 27.59 1.52 -12.41
C LYS A 107 26.38 1.72 -13.33
N GLU A 108 25.47 0.74 -13.38
CA GLU A 108 24.29 0.78 -14.25
C GLU A 108 23.05 0.20 -13.52
N PRO A 109 22.59 0.83 -12.43
CA PRO A 109 21.57 0.24 -11.54
C PRO A 109 20.23 0.01 -12.26
N ARG A 110 19.89 0.84 -13.25
CA ARG A 110 18.67 0.66 -14.07
C ARG A 110 18.80 -0.51 -15.04
N ALA A 111 19.97 -0.72 -15.64
CA ALA A 111 20.21 -1.87 -16.51
C ALA A 111 20.26 -3.16 -15.68
N ASN A 112 20.82 -3.10 -14.47
CA ASN A 112 20.91 -4.21 -13.53
C ASN A 112 19.54 -4.82 -13.19
N LYS A 113 18.50 -3.97 -13.04
CA LYS A 113 17.13 -4.44 -12.79
C LYS A 113 16.47 -5.06 -14.03
N ARG A 114 16.75 -4.55 -15.23
CA ARG A 114 16.15 -5.04 -16.49
C ARG A 114 16.55 -6.47 -16.83
N GLY A 115 17.72 -6.91 -16.37
CA GLY A 115 18.17 -8.29 -16.51
C GLY A 115 17.38 -9.30 -15.66
N ILE A 116 16.63 -8.82 -14.67
CA ILE A 116 15.90 -9.66 -13.70
C ILE A 116 14.40 -9.60 -14.04
N SER A 117 13.94 -10.55 -14.86
CA SER A 117 12.58 -10.54 -15.40
C SER A 117 11.60 -11.49 -14.71
N THR A 118 12.08 -12.46 -13.92
CA THR A 118 11.21 -13.52 -13.36
C THR A 118 11.62 -13.93 -11.95
N GLY A 119 10.74 -14.69 -11.29
CA GLY A 119 10.99 -15.33 -10.00
C GLY A 119 10.97 -14.38 -8.80
N LEU A 120 11.38 -14.92 -7.65
CA LEU A 120 11.39 -14.18 -6.38
C LEU A 120 12.26 -12.90 -6.43
N PRO A 121 13.48 -12.90 -7.02
CA PRO A 121 14.28 -11.68 -7.12
C PRO A 121 13.57 -10.54 -7.87
N HIS A 122 12.87 -10.86 -8.96
CA HIS A 122 12.05 -9.90 -9.70
C HIS A 122 10.92 -9.36 -8.81
N ARG A 123 10.19 -10.24 -8.11
CA ARG A 123 9.08 -9.85 -7.24
C ARG A 123 9.52 -8.99 -6.05
N MET A 124 10.70 -9.23 -5.49
CA MET A 124 11.28 -8.37 -4.45
C MET A 124 11.51 -6.94 -4.94
N ILE A 125 12.04 -6.79 -6.16
CA ILE A 125 12.27 -5.48 -6.78
C ILE A 125 10.94 -4.79 -7.10
N ALA A 126 10.02 -5.52 -7.73
CA ALA A 126 8.71 -5.01 -8.12
C ALA A 126 7.83 -4.64 -6.92
N THR A 127 7.92 -5.38 -5.81
CA THR A 127 7.20 -5.05 -4.56
C THR A 127 7.64 -3.68 -4.02
N HIS A 128 8.94 -3.43 -3.98
CA HIS A 128 9.49 -2.13 -3.56
C HIS A 128 9.02 -0.99 -4.47
N GLU A 129 9.10 -1.18 -5.79
CA GLU A 129 8.67 -0.18 -6.77
C GLU A 129 7.17 0.14 -6.62
N ALA A 130 6.34 -0.90 -6.49
CA ALA A 130 4.90 -0.71 -6.30
C ALA A 130 4.50 -0.09 -4.96
N LEU A 131 5.33 -0.21 -3.92
CA LEU A 131 5.17 0.52 -2.66
C LEU A 131 5.58 2.00 -2.81
N TYR A 132 6.64 2.29 -3.57
CA TYR A 132 7.06 3.65 -3.87
C TYR A 132 6.06 4.42 -4.72
N ASP A 133 5.43 3.77 -5.70
CA ASP A 133 4.48 4.43 -6.61
C ASP A 133 3.24 4.97 -5.86
N ILE A 134 2.80 4.27 -4.80
CA ILE A 134 1.62 4.68 -4.04
C ILE A 134 1.96 5.57 -2.83
N PHE A 135 3.22 5.56 -2.39
CA PHE A 135 3.63 6.27 -1.18
C PHE A 135 3.33 7.78 -1.23
N PRO A 136 3.58 8.52 -2.33
CA PRO A 136 3.23 9.94 -2.41
C PRO A 136 1.73 10.21 -2.20
N ALA A 137 0.86 9.37 -2.76
CA ALA A 137 -0.58 9.51 -2.60
C ALA A 137 -0.98 9.31 -1.12
N TYR A 138 -0.39 8.32 -0.44
CA TYR A 138 -0.57 8.15 1.00
C TYR A 138 -0.08 9.37 1.78
N ALA A 139 1.14 9.85 1.51
CA ALA A 139 1.76 10.94 2.26
C ALA A 139 0.95 12.24 2.17
N VAL A 140 0.48 12.58 0.97
CA VAL A 140 -0.41 13.75 0.75
C VAL A 140 -1.73 13.56 1.51
N THR A 141 -2.35 12.38 1.40
CA THR A 141 -3.62 12.11 2.10
C THR A 141 -3.43 12.20 3.62
N ALA A 142 -2.37 11.61 4.16
CA ALA A 142 -2.07 11.65 5.59
C ALA A 142 -1.81 13.08 6.09
N ALA A 143 -1.10 13.89 5.31
CA ALA A 143 -0.89 15.30 5.63
C ALA A 143 -2.21 16.09 5.63
N LEU A 144 -3.05 15.90 4.62
CA LEU A 144 -4.38 16.54 4.54
C LEU A 144 -5.28 16.13 5.71
N VAL A 145 -5.31 14.83 6.04
CA VAL A 145 -6.04 14.34 7.21
C VAL A 145 -5.50 15.00 8.48
N ALA A 146 -4.18 15.07 8.66
CA ALA A 146 -3.58 15.65 9.87
C ALA A 146 -3.91 17.13 10.07
N VAL A 147 -3.99 17.92 8.99
CA VAL A 147 -4.31 19.36 9.08
C VAL A 147 -5.80 19.64 9.23
N SER A 148 -6.66 18.75 8.74
CA SER A 148 -8.12 18.93 8.80
C SER A 148 -8.76 18.35 10.06
N LEU A 149 -8.06 17.50 10.81
CA LEU A 149 -8.61 16.91 12.03
C LEU A 149 -8.79 17.94 13.15
N THR A 150 -10.02 18.02 13.66
CA THR A 150 -10.39 18.79 14.85
C THR A 150 -10.76 17.84 16.00
N SER A 151 -10.97 18.39 17.22
CA SER A 151 -11.39 17.60 18.39
C SER A 151 -12.78 16.95 18.25
N LYS A 152 -13.55 17.31 17.22
CA LYS A 152 -14.88 16.73 16.91
C LYS A 152 -14.91 15.91 15.63
N SER A 153 -13.78 15.79 14.93
CA SER A 153 -13.72 15.11 13.64
C SER A 153 -13.97 13.61 13.79
N SER A 154 -14.52 13.01 12.73
CA SER A 154 -14.76 11.58 12.65
C SER A 154 -13.45 10.80 12.71
N THR A 155 -13.49 9.56 13.20
CA THR A 155 -12.34 8.64 13.16
C THR A 155 -12.14 7.97 11.81
N VAL A 156 -13.10 8.13 10.89
CA VAL A 156 -13.10 7.50 9.55
C VAL A 156 -11.84 7.85 8.73
N PRO A 157 -11.35 9.10 8.65
CA PRO A 157 -10.13 9.44 7.94
C PRO A 157 -8.90 8.66 8.46
N ILE A 158 -8.76 8.56 9.77
CA ILE A 158 -7.65 7.85 10.42
C ILE A 158 -7.76 6.34 10.14
N ASN A 159 -8.95 5.76 10.26
CA ASN A 159 -9.19 4.35 9.96
C ASN A 159 -8.85 4.00 8.50
N GLY A 160 -9.16 4.90 7.55
CA GLY A 160 -8.78 4.73 6.15
C GLY A 160 -7.26 4.70 5.95
N LEU A 161 -6.52 5.57 6.62
CA LEU A 161 -5.04 5.54 6.61
C LEU A 161 -4.49 4.22 7.20
N VAL A 162 -5.06 3.75 8.31
CA VAL A 162 -4.68 2.48 8.94
C VAL A 162 -4.94 1.30 8.01
N LEU A 163 -6.13 1.26 7.37
CA LEU A 163 -6.49 0.21 6.41
C LEU A 163 -5.58 0.22 5.19
N HIS A 164 -5.20 1.40 4.68
CA HIS A 164 -4.24 1.49 3.59
C HIS A 164 -2.92 0.80 3.95
N VAL A 165 -2.33 1.16 5.09
CA VAL A 165 -1.05 0.60 5.54
C VAL A 165 -1.19 -0.90 5.79
N PHE A 166 -2.28 -1.33 6.43
CA PHE A 166 -2.56 -2.75 6.63
C PHE A 166 -2.61 -3.52 5.31
N PHE A 167 -3.43 -3.09 4.35
CA PHE A 167 -3.54 -3.78 3.07
C PHE A 167 -2.23 -3.76 2.30
N LYS A 168 -1.45 -2.68 2.31
CA LYS A 168 -0.18 -2.59 1.57
C LYS A 168 0.94 -3.42 2.18
N ILE A 169 1.08 -3.37 3.49
CA ILE A 169 2.21 -3.98 4.19
C ILE A 169 1.89 -5.42 4.58
N VAL A 170 0.72 -5.67 5.16
CA VAL A 170 0.41 -6.95 5.79
C VAL A 170 -0.15 -7.95 4.77
N VAL A 171 -0.85 -7.47 3.73
CA VAL A 171 -1.51 -8.35 2.76
C VAL A 171 -0.82 -8.30 1.40
N TYR A 172 -0.71 -7.11 0.79
CA TYR A 172 -0.21 -6.91 -0.58
C TYR A 172 1.25 -7.32 -0.71
N SER A 173 2.13 -6.84 0.17
CA SER A 173 3.56 -7.09 0.04
C SER A 173 3.89 -8.59 0.17
N PRO A 174 3.39 -9.33 1.20
CA PRO A 174 3.54 -10.78 1.24
C PRO A 174 2.92 -11.49 0.03
N ALA A 175 1.69 -11.12 -0.37
CA ALA A 175 1.04 -11.71 -1.53
C ALA A 175 1.86 -11.52 -2.82
N TYR A 176 2.53 -10.38 -2.97
CA TYR A 176 3.45 -10.13 -4.08
C TYR A 176 4.66 -11.07 -4.01
N LEU A 177 5.31 -11.21 -2.86
CA LEU A 177 6.49 -12.06 -2.73
C LEU A 177 6.17 -13.55 -2.99
N PHE A 178 5.02 -14.01 -2.53
CA PHE A 178 4.53 -15.38 -2.65
C PHE A 178 3.75 -15.67 -3.93
N ASP A 179 3.74 -14.76 -4.91
CA ASP A 179 3.10 -14.98 -6.23
C ASP A 179 1.56 -15.21 -6.16
N ALA A 180 0.91 -14.63 -5.15
CA ALA A 180 -0.53 -14.76 -4.93
C ALA A 180 -1.31 -13.63 -5.63
N ASP A 181 -1.42 -13.73 -6.96
CA ASP A 181 -1.90 -12.63 -7.83
C ASP A 181 -3.29 -12.06 -7.49
N ILE A 182 -4.24 -12.92 -7.17
CA ILE A 182 -5.61 -12.51 -6.84
C ILE A 182 -5.60 -11.70 -5.53
N VAL A 183 -4.95 -12.24 -4.50
CA VAL A 183 -4.84 -11.58 -3.19
C VAL A 183 -4.10 -10.25 -3.30
N ARG A 184 -3.01 -10.23 -4.08
CA ARG A 184 -2.24 -9.02 -4.41
C ARG A 184 -3.14 -7.96 -5.08
N SER A 185 -3.93 -8.34 -6.07
CA SER A 185 -4.76 -7.39 -6.81
C SER A 185 -5.87 -6.79 -5.94
N TYR A 186 -6.60 -7.63 -5.19
CA TYR A 186 -7.65 -7.16 -4.29
C TYR A 186 -7.12 -6.32 -3.13
N SER A 187 -6.01 -6.73 -2.51
CA SER A 187 -5.40 -5.92 -1.43
C SER A 187 -4.92 -4.56 -1.94
N HIS A 188 -4.37 -4.50 -3.16
CA HIS A 188 -4.02 -3.23 -3.77
C HIS A 188 -5.22 -2.31 -3.96
N LEU A 189 -6.30 -2.86 -4.54
CA LEU A 189 -7.56 -2.16 -4.77
C LEU A 189 -8.13 -1.60 -3.46
N CYS A 190 -8.23 -2.45 -2.43
CA CYS A 190 -8.72 -2.05 -1.11
C CYS A 190 -7.84 -0.95 -0.49
N SER A 191 -6.52 -1.04 -0.63
CA SER A 191 -5.60 -0.01 -0.14
C SER A 191 -5.83 1.35 -0.81
N ILE A 192 -6.09 1.39 -2.13
CA ILE A 192 -6.36 2.65 -2.83
C ILE A 192 -7.71 3.23 -2.38
N LEU A 193 -8.75 2.39 -2.32
CA LEU A 193 -10.07 2.81 -1.87
C LEU A 193 -10.05 3.33 -0.44
N ALA A 194 -9.23 2.77 0.45
CA ALA A 194 -9.09 3.23 1.81
C ALA A 194 -8.55 4.67 1.89
N LEU A 195 -7.62 5.03 0.99
CA LEU A 195 -7.14 6.40 0.86
C LEU A 195 -8.21 7.33 0.32
N LEU A 196 -8.96 6.90 -0.69
CA LEU A 196 -10.03 7.72 -1.27
C LEU A 196 -11.14 7.99 -0.25
N VAL A 197 -11.51 6.98 0.55
CA VAL A 197 -12.45 7.16 1.67
C VAL A 197 -11.89 8.14 2.69
N ALA A 198 -10.62 7.99 3.09
CA ALA A 198 -10.00 8.91 4.05
C ALA A 198 -9.99 10.36 3.54
N LEU A 199 -9.63 10.57 2.29
CA LEU A 199 -9.59 11.88 1.65
C LEU A 199 -11.00 12.47 1.50
N TRP A 200 -11.96 11.67 1.05
CA TRP A 200 -13.35 12.12 0.89
C TRP A 200 -13.97 12.52 2.23
N SER A 201 -13.72 11.75 3.29
CA SER A 201 -14.23 12.07 4.63
C SER A 201 -13.68 13.38 5.19
N VAL A 202 -12.50 13.82 4.74
CA VAL A 202 -11.95 15.13 5.12
C VAL A 202 -12.60 16.27 4.33
N VAL A 203 -13.03 16.03 3.09
CA VAL A 203 -13.67 17.05 2.23
C VAL A 203 -15.15 17.21 2.55
N ALA A 204 -15.80 16.14 3.02
CA ALA A 204 -17.23 16.11 3.32
C ALA A 204 -17.58 16.56 4.76
N GLU A 205 -16.59 16.80 5.62
CA GLU A 205 -16.73 17.46 6.94
C GLU A 205 -16.77 18.98 6.80
#